data_AF-A0A7V0T497-F1
#
_entry.id   AF-A0A7V0T497-F1
#
_cell.length_a   1.000
_cell.length_b   1.000
_cell.length_c   1.000
_cell.angle_alpha   90.00
_cell.angle_beta   90.00
_cell.angle_gamma   90.00
#
_symmetry.space_group_name_H-M   'P 1'
#
loop_
_entity.id
_entity.type
_entity.pdbx_description
1 polymer ?
#
loop_
_entity_poly.entity_id
_entity_poly.type
_entity_poly.pdbx_seq_one_letter_code
_entity_poly.pdbx_strand_id
1 'polypeptide(L)'
;MQRILLSLVLLAAGIAVSGERIPDFTNPELGMEDLWNDARWVPDPADPAGERGRWTGWFSQDAVDSRKLAEGFIRARVEGEWQEYPLVTLPEDYLDWNFTSRLQQLGEYREMLTGGARRSPTLSGPHSGMVATHGAQRRDTHFTINNAVKGVGWLPKAEKLAEVAELFRRTWDDSLTRKLAVLESLYRQGAELFDLTKQTSLELYARPGFETHTFLNQMSDPGVTIVFLDMPKSYELRCIAQMLHPENPNLTDYEKQVVEYINMVHDYFHGKAPRPAIGVIYHVVQVFDNSPPRGAGRRVVPPYAEE
;
A
#
# COMPACT_ATOMS: atom_id res chain seq x y z
N MET A 1 -44.79 -7.39 14.19
CA MET A 1 -44.99 -8.16 12.94
C MET A 1 -45.61 -7.23 11.90
N GLN A 2 -44.81 -6.66 10.99
CA GLN A 2 -45.21 -6.32 9.62
C GLN A 2 -43.99 -5.72 8.91
N ARG A 3 -43.39 -6.53 8.04
CA ARG A 3 -42.33 -6.14 7.10
C ARG A 3 -43.00 -5.51 5.89
N ILE A 4 -42.59 -4.31 5.52
CA ILE A 4 -42.91 -3.72 4.22
C ILE A 4 -41.91 -4.32 3.22
N LEU A 5 -42.43 -5.17 2.33
CA LEU A 5 -41.73 -5.70 1.16
C LEU A 5 -41.93 -4.69 0.03
N LEU A 6 -40.86 -4.11 -0.51
CA LEU A 6 -40.92 -3.38 -1.78
C LEU A 6 -40.48 -4.32 -2.89
N SER A 7 -41.44 -4.71 -3.72
CA SER A 7 -41.27 -5.55 -4.90
C SER A 7 -40.60 -4.75 -6.03
N LEU A 8 -39.50 -5.25 -6.59
CA LEU A 8 -38.91 -4.75 -7.82
C LEU A 8 -39.19 -5.77 -8.94
N VAL A 9 -39.99 -5.32 -9.91
CA VAL A 9 -40.44 -6.05 -11.09
C VAL A 9 -39.27 -6.18 -12.07
N LEU A 10 -38.86 -7.41 -12.38
CA LEU A 10 -38.04 -7.73 -13.54
C LEU A 10 -38.93 -7.70 -14.79
N LEU A 11 -38.68 -6.73 -15.69
CA LEU A 11 -39.15 -6.82 -17.07
C LEU A 11 -38.02 -7.40 -17.93
N ALA A 12 -38.23 -8.63 -18.40
CA ALA A 12 -37.42 -9.26 -19.41
C ALA A 12 -37.72 -8.63 -20.77
N ALA A 13 -36.73 -7.97 -21.38
CA ALA A 13 -36.70 -7.69 -22.80
C ALA A 13 -35.47 -8.38 -23.38
N GLY A 14 -35.71 -9.49 -24.08
CA GLY A 14 -34.66 -10.27 -24.75
C GLY A 14 -34.07 -9.48 -25.91
N ILE A 15 -32.79 -9.15 -25.79
CA ILE A 15 -31.93 -8.86 -26.94
C ILE A 15 -30.99 -10.07 -27.06
N ALA A 16 -31.14 -10.81 -28.15
CA ALA A 16 -30.23 -11.87 -28.53
C ALA A 16 -28.89 -11.22 -28.92
N VAL A 17 -27.93 -11.25 -28.00
CA VAL A 17 -26.53 -10.95 -28.30
C VAL A 17 -25.94 -12.21 -28.93
N SER A 18 -25.52 -12.08 -30.19
CA SER A 18 -24.76 -13.09 -30.92
C SER A 18 -23.59 -13.58 -30.08
N GLY A 19 -23.40 -14.90 -30.00
CA GLY A 19 -22.40 -15.56 -29.18
C GLY A 19 -20.96 -15.24 -29.56
N GLU A 20 -20.48 -14.08 -29.14
CA GLU A 20 -19.06 -13.91 -28.86
C GLU A 20 -18.73 -14.80 -27.67
N ARG A 21 -17.80 -15.75 -27.87
CA ARG A 21 -17.21 -16.51 -26.78
C ARG A 21 -16.64 -15.51 -25.79
N ILE A 22 -17.26 -15.38 -24.62
CA ILE A 22 -16.61 -14.79 -23.46
C ILE A 22 -15.29 -15.57 -23.30
N PRO A 23 -14.13 -14.90 -23.35
CA PRO A 23 -12.86 -15.58 -23.16
C PRO A 23 -12.92 -16.39 -21.86
N ASP A 24 -12.53 -17.65 -21.95
CA ASP A 24 -12.48 -18.54 -20.80
C ASP A 24 -11.40 -17.97 -19.86
N PHE A 25 -11.82 -17.26 -18.81
CA PHE A 25 -10.92 -16.67 -17.81
C PHE A 25 -10.37 -17.81 -16.96
N THR A 26 -9.34 -18.47 -17.50
CA THR A 26 -8.57 -19.48 -16.78
C THR A 26 -7.94 -18.86 -15.52
N ASN A 27 -8.00 -19.62 -14.42
CA ASN A 27 -7.58 -19.23 -13.08
C ASN A 27 -6.21 -18.48 -13.08
N PRO A 28 -6.12 -17.22 -12.60
CA PRO A 28 -4.96 -16.33 -12.77
C PRO A 28 -3.75 -16.65 -11.87
N GLU A 29 -3.65 -17.87 -11.33
CA GLU A 29 -2.74 -18.22 -10.25
C GLU A 29 -1.24 -18.18 -10.61
N LEU A 30 -0.87 -17.97 -11.87
CA LEU A 30 0.52 -17.79 -12.28
C LEU A 30 0.60 -16.69 -13.33
N GLY A 31 1.39 -15.64 -13.09
CA GLY A 31 1.76 -14.64 -14.08
C GLY A 31 2.64 -15.22 -15.19
N MET A 32 3.07 -14.38 -16.13
CA MET A 32 3.83 -14.81 -17.30
C MET A 32 5.31 -15.10 -17.01
N GLU A 33 5.81 -14.78 -15.82
CA GLU A 33 7.24 -14.76 -15.48
C GLU A 33 7.52 -15.50 -14.18
N ASP A 34 8.68 -16.17 -14.11
CA ASP A 34 9.19 -16.84 -12.92
C ASP A 34 9.78 -15.79 -11.95
N LEU A 35 8.88 -15.00 -11.32
CA LEU A 35 9.26 -13.89 -10.43
C LEU A 35 9.71 -14.38 -9.05
N TRP A 36 9.43 -15.63 -8.70
CA TRP A 36 9.61 -16.17 -7.35
C TRP A 36 10.73 -17.19 -7.30
N ASN A 37 11.74 -16.90 -6.50
CA ASN A 37 12.80 -17.83 -6.14
C ASN A 37 12.30 -18.81 -5.07
N ASP A 38 12.69 -20.09 -5.21
CA ASP A 38 12.40 -21.17 -4.28
C ASP A 38 10.90 -21.36 -3.96
N ALA A 39 10.03 -21.03 -4.92
CA ALA A 39 8.59 -21.13 -4.78
C ALA A 39 8.13 -22.57 -4.55
N ARG A 40 7.42 -22.84 -3.45
CA ARG A 40 6.85 -24.16 -3.16
C ARG A 40 5.58 -24.08 -2.32
N TRP A 41 4.65 -24.99 -2.59
CA TRP A 41 3.51 -25.24 -1.71
C TRP A 41 3.94 -26.15 -0.56
N VAL A 42 3.66 -25.74 0.67
CA VAL A 42 3.86 -26.52 1.88
C VAL A 42 2.47 -26.86 2.44
N PRO A 43 1.99 -28.11 2.27
CA PRO A 43 0.71 -28.55 2.81
C PRO A 43 0.61 -28.39 4.32
N ASP A 44 -0.58 -28.14 4.84
CA ASP A 44 -0.87 -28.17 6.26
C ASP A 44 -0.83 -29.63 6.74
N PRO A 45 0.08 -30.02 7.65
CA PRO A 45 0.15 -31.40 8.13
C PRO A 45 -1.11 -31.83 8.89
N ALA A 46 -1.93 -30.88 9.37
CA ALA A 46 -3.23 -31.14 9.98
C ALA A 46 -4.37 -31.26 8.96
N ASP A 47 -4.07 -31.17 7.66
CA ASP A 47 -5.04 -31.35 6.58
C ASP A 47 -4.70 -32.56 5.69
N PRO A 48 -5.24 -33.74 5.99
CA PRO A 48 -4.99 -34.94 5.21
C PRO A 48 -5.56 -34.87 3.78
N ALA A 49 -6.46 -33.93 3.48
CA ALA A 49 -6.96 -33.70 2.13
C ALA A 49 -5.96 -32.89 1.27
N GLY A 50 -4.96 -32.24 1.90
CA GLY A 50 -3.96 -31.41 1.20
C GLY A 50 -4.51 -30.11 0.62
N GLU A 51 -5.76 -29.74 0.96
CA GLU A 51 -6.44 -28.55 0.47
C GLU A 51 -5.96 -27.28 1.18
N ARG A 52 -5.50 -27.40 2.44
CA ARG A 52 -4.85 -26.34 3.20
C ARG A 52 -3.34 -26.44 3.16
N GLY A 53 -2.69 -25.28 3.24
CA GLY A 53 -1.24 -25.14 3.23
C GLY A 53 -0.85 -23.70 3.03
N ARG A 54 0.44 -23.48 2.76
CA ARG A 54 1.00 -22.16 2.48
C ARG A 54 2.03 -22.22 1.38
N TRP A 55 2.10 -21.13 0.62
CA TRP A 55 3.21 -20.91 -0.30
C TRP A 55 4.42 -20.33 0.45
N THR A 56 5.61 -20.79 0.10
CA THR A 56 6.90 -20.19 0.48
C THR A 56 7.66 -19.80 -0.78
N GLY A 57 8.62 -18.89 -0.67
CA GLY A 57 9.41 -18.37 -1.78
C GLY A 57 9.65 -16.87 -1.61
N TRP A 58 10.56 -16.30 -2.38
CA TRP A 58 10.93 -14.88 -2.27
C TRP A 58 11.28 -14.30 -3.64
N PHE A 59 11.35 -12.97 -3.78
CA PHE A 59 11.74 -12.32 -5.03
C PHE A 59 12.77 -11.20 -4.80
N SER A 60 13.46 -10.81 -5.86
CA SER A 60 14.20 -9.55 -5.98
C SER A 60 13.52 -8.67 -7.01
N GLN A 61 13.42 -7.38 -6.73
CA GLN A 61 12.88 -6.41 -7.68
C GLN A 61 14.02 -5.76 -8.44
N ASP A 62 14.34 -6.31 -9.61
CA ASP A 62 15.52 -5.90 -10.37
C ASP A 62 15.33 -4.57 -11.13
N ALA A 63 14.10 -4.05 -11.18
CA ALA A 63 13.77 -2.78 -11.82
C ALA A 63 14.06 -1.53 -10.94
N VAL A 64 14.58 -1.71 -9.73
CA VAL A 64 14.89 -0.62 -8.77
C VAL A 64 16.31 -0.77 -8.22
N ASP A 65 17.02 0.34 -8.08
CA ASP A 65 18.34 0.46 -7.49
C ASP A 65 18.35 1.56 -6.42
N SER A 66 18.43 1.12 -5.16
CA SER A 66 18.32 1.94 -3.94
C SER A 66 19.67 2.38 -3.37
N ARG A 67 20.80 2.11 -4.05
CA ARG A 67 22.13 2.35 -3.47
C ARG A 67 22.44 3.83 -3.20
N LYS A 68 21.78 4.75 -3.92
CA LYS A 68 21.97 6.20 -3.81
C LYS A 68 20.92 6.90 -2.93
N LEU A 69 20.13 6.17 -2.14
CA LEU A 69 19.10 6.77 -1.28
C LEU A 69 19.69 7.80 -0.30
N ALA A 70 20.88 7.55 0.23
CA ALA A 70 21.57 8.48 1.14
C ALA A 70 22.02 9.79 0.45
N GLU A 71 22.18 9.76 -0.88
CA GLU A 71 22.49 10.93 -1.71
C GLU A 71 21.23 11.67 -2.17
N GLY A 72 20.03 11.18 -1.80
CA GLY A 72 18.75 11.77 -2.20
C GLY A 72 18.27 11.35 -3.58
N PHE A 73 18.76 10.22 -4.12
CA PHE A 73 18.36 9.70 -5.42
C PHE A 73 17.93 8.24 -5.36
N ILE A 74 17.02 7.88 -6.26
CA ILE A 74 16.68 6.48 -6.55
C ILE A 74 16.76 6.25 -8.06
N ARG A 75 17.33 5.12 -8.46
CA ARG A 75 17.40 4.74 -9.88
C ARG A 75 16.41 3.62 -10.15
N ALA A 76 15.67 3.72 -11.24
CA ALA A 76 14.63 2.74 -11.58
C ALA A 76 14.41 2.64 -13.09
N ARG A 77 13.91 1.49 -13.54
CA ARG A 77 13.50 1.26 -14.93
C ARG A 77 12.02 1.58 -15.10
N VAL A 78 11.72 2.84 -15.43
CA VAL A 78 10.35 3.35 -15.60
C VAL A 78 10.12 3.62 -17.09
N GLU A 79 8.96 3.20 -17.60
CA GLU A 79 8.62 3.26 -19.03
C GLU A 79 9.68 2.56 -19.91
N GLY A 80 10.25 1.47 -19.41
CA GLY A 80 11.28 0.69 -20.09
C GLY A 80 12.70 1.27 -20.03
N GLU A 81 12.89 2.47 -19.48
CA GLU A 81 14.19 3.14 -19.44
C GLU A 81 14.72 3.32 -18.02
N TRP A 82 16.02 3.02 -17.83
CA TRP A 82 16.70 3.28 -16.57
C TRP A 82 17.01 4.76 -16.40
N GLN A 83 16.41 5.36 -15.37
CA GLN A 83 16.54 6.79 -15.07
C GLN A 83 16.85 6.98 -13.59
N GLU A 84 17.47 8.11 -13.27
CA GLU A 84 17.74 8.53 -11.89
C GLU A 84 16.73 9.63 -11.50
N TYR A 85 16.10 9.46 -10.35
CA TYR A 85 15.05 10.34 -9.86
C TYR A 85 15.47 11.00 -8.55
N PRO A 86 15.41 12.34 -8.46
CA PRO A 86 15.62 13.03 -7.20
C PRO A 86 14.44 12.75 -6.26
N LEU A 87 14.75 12.39 -5.02
CA LEU A 87 13.76 12.28 -3.96
C LEU A 87 13.37 13.68 -3.50
N VAL A 88 12.10 13.85 -3.16
CA VAL A 88 11.58 15.11 -2.63
C VAL A 88 10.95 14.93 -1.27
N THR A 89 11.08 15.97 -0.44
CA THR A 89 10.36 16.06 0.83
C THR A 89 8.91 16.46 0.57
N LEU A 90 7.98 15.76 1.21
CA LEU A 90 6.57 16.11 1.20
C LEU A 90 6.36 17.54 1.77
N PRO A 91 5.52 18.38 1.13
CA PRO A 91 5.31 19.77 1.54
C PRO A 91 4.55 19.87 2.87
N GLU A 92 4.77 20.96 3.61
CA GLU A 92 4.16 21.21 4.93
C GLU A 92 2.63 21.03 4.91
N ASP A 93 1.94 21.62 3.93
CA ASP A 93 0.49 21.47 3.76
C ASP A 93 0.01 20.01 3.66
N TYR A 94 0.80 19.13 3.02
CA TYR A 94 0.51 17.71 2.94
C TYR A 94 0.70 17.05 4.31
N LEU A 95 1.78 17.39 5.02
CA LEU A 95 2.10 16.84 6.33
C LEU A 95 1.02 17.21 7.36
N ASP A 96 0.62 18.48 7.38
CA ASP A 96 -0.40 19.00 8.29
C ASP A 96 -1.73 18.29 8.08
N TRP A 97 -2.18 18.18 6.82
CA TRP A 97 -3.39 17.43 6.51
C TRP A 97 -3.25 15.96 6.91
N ASN A 98 -2.17 15.29 6.53
CA ASN A 98 -2.00 13.86 6.75
C ASN A 98 -1.96 13.51 8.24
N PHE A 99 -1.14 14.21 9.03
CA PHE A 99 -1.04 13.96 10.47
C PHE A 99 -2.30 14.37 11.22
N THR A 100 -2.90 15.52 10.90
CA THR A 100 -4.15 15.96 11.55
C THR A 100 -5.28 14.98 11.29
N SER A 101 -5.49 14.57 10.03
CA SER A 101 -6.54 13.60 9.68
C SER A 101 -6.31 12.23 10.31
N ARG A 102 -5.06 11.77 10.43
CA ARG A 102 -4.75 10.51 11.16
C ARG A 102 -5.05 10.61 12.65
N LEU A 103 -4.66 11.72 13.29
CA LEU A 103 -4.96 11.95 14.71
C LEU A 103 -6.47 12.00 14.96
N GLN A 104 -7.22 12.65 14.06
CA GLN A 104 -8.69 12.65 14.12
C GLN A 104 -9.24 11.23 13.99
N GLN A 105 -8.79 10.45 13.00
CA GLN A 105 -9.25 9.08 12.80
C GLN A 105 -8.98 8.18 14.02
N LEU A 106 -7.82 8.30 14.67
CA LEU A 106 -7.55 7.59 15.92
C LEU A 106 -8.48 8.03 17.07
N GLY A 107 -8.84 9.31 17.11
CA GLY A 107 -9.85 9.84 18.04
C GLY A 107 -11.23 9.21 17.81
N GLU A 108 -11.67 9.12 16.55
CA GLU A 108 -12.94 8.50 16.16
C GLU A 108 -12.99 7.01 16.53
N TYR A 109 -11.89 6.26 16.31
CA TYR A 109 -11.79 4.87 16.76
C TYR A 109 -11.92 4.75 18.28
N ARG A 110 -11.33 5.68 19.04
CA ARG A 110 -11.46 5.71 20.51
C ARG A 110 -12.90 5.94 20.94
N GLU A 111 -13.60 6.89 20.33
CA GLU A 111 -15.02 7.15 20.61
C GLU A 111 -15.90 5.94 20.28
N MET A 112 -15.59 5.21 19.21
CA MET A 112 -16.27 3.95 18.86
C MET A 112 -16.11 2.90 19.96
N LEU A 113 -14.90 2.72 20.48
CA LEU A 113 -14.64 1.74 21.55
C LEU A 113 -15.36 2.07 22.85
N THR A 114 -15.63 3.35 23.12
CA THR A 114 -16.38 3.80 24.30
C THR A 114 -17.89 3.90 24.06
N GLY A 115 -18.39 3.49 22.89
CA GLY A 115 -19.81 3.56 22.52
C GLY A 115 -20.34 4.98 22.26
N GLY A 116 -19.45 5.96 22.11
CA GLY A 116 -19.76 7.37 21.89
C GLY A 116 -19.83 7.79 20.42
N ALA A 117 -19.33 6.95 19.51
CA ALA A 117 -19.27 7.30 18.09
C ALA A 117 -20.67 7.46 17.49
N ARG A 118 -20.89 8.62 16.88
CA ARG A 118 -22.13 8.95 16.16
C ARG A 118 -22.10 8.51 14.70
N ARG A 119 -20.93 8.14 14.18
CA ARG A 119 -20.68 7.78 12.77
C ARG A 119 -19.56 6.74 12.68
N SER A 120 -19.61 5.91 11.64
CA SER A 120 -18.50 5.02 11.31
C SER A 120 -17.33 5.84 10.73
N PRO A 121 -16.08 5.49 11.05
CA PRO A 121 -14.89 6.10 10.46
C PRO A 121 -14.93 6.02 8.94
N THR A 122 -14.47 7.07 8.28
CA THR A 122 -14.37 7.07 6.81
C THR A 122 -13.22 6.20 6.35
N LEU A 123 -13.43 5.50 5.25
CA LEU A 123 -12.35 4.79 4.55
C LEU A 123 -11.54 5.72 3.64
N SER A 124 -12.04 6.91 3.32
CA SER A 124 -11.25 7.98 2.68
C SER A 124 -10.31 8.64 3.69
N GLY A 125 -9.23 9.24 3.19
CA GLY A 125 -8.27 9.94 4.02
C GLY A 125 -6.81 9.56 3.73
N PRO A 126 -5.87 10.07 4.53
CA PRO A 126 -4.43 9.88 4.31
C PRO A 126 -3.94 8.44 4.47
N HIS A 127 -4.74 7.55 5.07
CA HIS A 127 -4.41 6.13 5.14
C HIS A 127 -4.78 5.37 3.87
N SER A 128 -5.70 5.87 3.05
CA SER A 128 -6.22 5.14 1.89
C SER A 128 -5.76 5.80 0.60
N GLY A 129 -4.61 5.37 0.10
CA GLY A 129 -4.08 5.81 -1.19
C GLY A 129 -4.63 4.96 -2.34
N MET A 130 -5.15 5.60 -3.38
CA MET A 130 -5.47 4.97 -4.65
C MET A 130 -4.20 4.89 -5.49
N VAL A 131 -3.58 3.70 -5.51
CA VAL A 131 -2.31 3.45 -6.18
C VAL A 131 -2.59 3.02 -7.61
N ALA A 132 -2.32 3.91 -8.55
CA ALA A 132 -2.34 3.62 -9.98
C ALA A 132 -0.95 3.14 -10.44
N THR A 133 -0.98 2.08 -11.22
CA THR A 133 0.20 1.34 -11.70
C THR A 133 -0.03 0.89 -13.14
N HIS A 134 1.04 0.70 -13.90
CA HIS A 134 1.02 0.04 -15.20
C HIS A 134 2.29 -0.83 -15.32
N GLY A 135 2.33 -1.71 -16.31
CA GLY A 135 3.42 -2.66 -16.47
C GLY A 135 2.94 -3.96 -17.11
N ALA A 136 3.18 -5.08 -16.44
CA ALA A 136 2.81 -6.41 -16.92
C ALA A 136 1.29 -6.66 -16.92
N GLN A 137 0.78 -7.19 -18.03
CA GLN A 137 -0.62 -7.58 -18.16
C GLN A 137 -0.90 -8.86 -17.35
N ARG A 138 -1.85 -8.80 -16.41
CA ARG A 138 -2.37 -10.01 -15.74
C ARG A 138 -3.24 -10.81 -16.72
N ARG A 139 -3.24 -12.15 -16.61
CA ARG A 139 -3.87 -13.05 -17.59
C ARG A 139 -5.40 -12.92 -17.71
N ASP A 140 -6.05 -12.28 -16.75
CA ASP A 140 -7.50 -12.11 -16.68
C ASP A 140 -7.97 -10.67 -17.03
N THR A 141 -7.10 -9.84 -17.61
CA THR A 141 -7.43 -8.47 -18.02
C THR A 141 -6.97 -8.18 -19.44
N HIS A 142 -7.66 -7.26 -20.12
CA HIS A 142 -7.28 -6.76 -21.44
C HIS A 142 -6.32 -5.56 -21.41
N PHE A 143 -6.09 -4.97 -20.22
CA PHE A 143 -5.27 -3.76 -20.06
C PHE A 143 -4.26 -3.94 -18.92
N THR A 144 -3.12 -3.27 -19.03
CA THR A 144 -2.02 -3.26 -18.04
C THR A 144 -2.21 -2.22 -16.94
N ILE A 145 -3.07 -1.23 -17.15
CA ILE A 145 -3.36 -0.21 -16.15
C ILE A 145 -4.16 -0.85 -15.02
N ASN A 146 -3.76 -0.57 -13.79
CA ASN A 146 -4.44 -1.01 -12.59
C ASN A 146 -4.54 0.12 -11.58
N ASN A 147 -5.63 0.13 -10.80
CA ASN A 147 -5.78 1.02 -9.66
C ASN A 147 -6.25 0.19 -8.45
N ALA A 148 -5.50 0.28 -7.35
CA ALA A 148 -5.83 -0.41 -6.12
C ALA A 148 -5.81 0.55 -4.94
N VAL A 149 -6.84 0.49 -4.09
CA VAL A 149 -6.82 1.18 -2.80
C VAL A 149 -5.90 0.41 -1.86
N LYS A 150 -4.91 1.10 -1.31
CA LYS A 150 -3.91 0.53 -0.41
C LYS A 150 -3.85 1.33 0.89
N GLY A 151 -3.63 0.60 1.99
CA GLY A 151 -3.24 1.20 3.26
C GLY A 151 -1.85 1.82 3.11
N VAL A 152 -1.76 3.14 3.24
CA VAL A 152 -0.51 3.90 3.19
C VAL A 152 -0.13 4.32 4.61
N GLY A 153 1.16 4.27 4.93
CA GLY A 153 1.73 4.58 6.22
C GLY A 153 3.05 5.32 6.13
N TRP A 154 3.65 5.55 7.30
CA TRP A 154 4.88 6.30 7.46
C TRP A 154 6.03 5.40 7.92
N LEU A 155 7.20 5.61 7.36
CA LEU A 155 8.45 4.99 7.80
C LEU A 155 9.18 5.94 8.77
N PRO A 156 9.58 5.50 9.97
CA PRO A 156 10.47 6.26 10.84
C PRO A 156 11.80 6.51 10.12
N LYS A 157 12.49 7.60 10.48
CA LYS A 157 13.87 7.81 10.05
C LYS A 157 14.74 6.61 10.47
N ALA A 158 15.80 6.34 9.71
CA ALA A 158 16.63 5.16 9.91
C ALA A 158 17.16 5.05 11.35
N GLU A 159 17.58 6.17 11.94
CA GLU A 159 18.07 6.28 13.32
C GLU A 159 16.98 6.11 14.39
N LYS A 160 15.69 6.18 14.02
CA LYS A 160 14.54 6.00 14.90
C LYS A 160 13.84 4.64 14.76
N LEU A 161 14.13 3.91 13.69
CA LEU A 161 13.42 2.69 13.34
C LEU A 161 13.49 1.62 14.44
N ALA A 162 14.69 1.36 14.97
CA ALA A 162 14.89 0.38 16.04
C ALA A 162 14.17 0.75 17.33
N GLU A 163 14.15 2.04 17.69
CA GLU A 163 13.46 2.57 18.87
C GLU A 163 11.94 2.34 18.77
N VAL A 164 11.35 2.63 17.61
CA VAL A 164 9.90 2.44 17.38
C VAL A 164 9.52 0.97 17.33
N ALA A 165 10.34 0.13 16.67
CA ALA A 165 10.10 -1.31 16.65
C ALA A 165 10.09 -1.90 18.07
N GLU A 166 11.02 -1.47 18.93
CA GLU A 166 11.05 -1.91 20.32
C GLU A 166 9.86 -1.42 21.14
N LEU A 167 9.40 -0.18 20.89
CA LEU A 167 8.19 0.32 21.50
C LEU A 167 6.99 -0.58 21.18
N PHE A 168 6.80 -0.95 19.91
CA PHE A 168 5.71 -1.84 19.50
C PHE A 168 5.82 -3.25 20.08
N ARG A 169 7.03 -3.83 20.17
CA ARG A 169 7.22 -5.13 20.82
C ARG A 169 6.82 -5.08 22.29
N ARG A 170 7.23 -4.03 23.01
CA ARG A 170 6.92 -3.85 24.43
C ARG A 170 5.42 -3.67 24.69
N THR A 171 4.71 -2.99 23.80
CA THR A 171 3.28 -2.69 23.95
C THR A 171 2.39 -3.61 23.10
N TRP A 172 2.93 -4.74 22.63
CA TRP A 172 2.25 -5.62 21.68
C TRP A 172 0.95 -6.23 22.24
N ASP A 173 0.95 -6.60 23.52
CA ASP A 173 -0.18 -7.23 24.19
C ASP A 173 -1.03 -6.23 24.99
N ASP A 174 -0.76 -4.93 24.85
CA ASP A 174 -1.53 -3.88 25.52
C ASP A 174 -2.97 -3.82 24.98
N SER A 175 -3.87 -3.25 25.79
CA SER A 175 -5.25 -3.00 25.37
C SER A 175 -5.31 -2.12 24.11
N LEU A 176 -6.34 -2.29 23.28
CA LEU A 176 -6.50 -1.48 22.07
C LEU A 176 -6.49 0.03 22.38
N THR A 177 -7.08 0.47 23.49
CA THR A 177 -7.02 1.87 23.95
C THR A 177 -5.58 2.36 24.15
N ARG A 178 -4.74 1.53 24.77
CA ARG A 178 -3.33 1.85 24.99
C ARG A 178 -2.54 1.82 23.68
N LYS A 179 -2.82 0.86 22.78
CA LYS A 179 -2.24 0.82 21.44
C LYS A 179 -2.55 2.07 20.62
N LEU A 180 -3.79 2.53 20.64
CA LEU A 180 -4.20 3.79 19.98
C LEU A 180 -3.45 5.00 20.55
N ALA A 181 -3.23 5.05 21.87
CA ALA A 181 -2.45 6.12 22.49
C ALA A 181 -0.96 6.09 22.07
N VAL A 182 -0.38 4.90 21.90
CA VAL A 182 0.98 4.75 21.35
C VAL A 182 1.03 5.27 19.92
N LEU A 183 0.12 4.84 19.04
CA LEU A 183 0.06 5.32 17.66
C LEU A 183 -0.13 6.85 17.58
N GLU A 184 -1.01 7.39 18.41
CA GLU A 184 -1.22 8.84 18.52
C GLU A 184 0.09 9.56 18.91
N SER A 185 0.84 9.03 19.87
CA SER A 185 2.12 9.61 20.29
C SER A 185 3.18 9.63 19.19
N LEU A 186 3.15 8.65 18.27
CA LEU A 186 4.05 8.62 17.11
C LEU A 186 3.65 9.68 16.09
N TYR A 187 2.37 9.79 15.75
CA TYR A 187 1.89 10.82 14.82
C TYR A 187 2.08 12.25 15.34
N ARG A 188 2.04 12.46 16.65
CA ARG A 188 2.33 13.77 17.26
C ARG A 188 3.80 14.20 17.12
N GLN A 189 4.73 13.26 16.93
CA GLN A 189 6.13 13.60 16.64
C GLN A 189 6.33 14.02 15.17
N GLY A 190 5.44 13.59 14.27
CA GLY A 190 5.40 14.03 12.87
C GLY A 190 6.77 13.96 12.18
N ALA A 191 7.21 15.10 11.66
CA ALA A 191 8.47 15.28 10.93
C ALA A 191 9.74 14.99 11.74
N GLU A 192 9.69 15.01 13.08
CA GLU A 192 10.83 14.65 13.92
C GLU A 192 11.10 13.14 13.83
N LEU A 193 10.03 12.35 13.77
CA LEU A 193 10.09 10.88 13.77
C LEU A 193 10.18 10.28 12.37
N PHE A 194 9.38 10.77 11.42
CA PHE A 194 9.16 10.10 10.13
C PHE A 194 10.07 10.63 9.02
N ASP A 195 10.41 9.74 8.09
CA ASP A 195 11.07 10.08 6.83
C ASP A 195 10.05 10.71 5.87
N LEU A 196 10.27 11.98 5.52
CA LEU A 196 9.35 12.77 4.72
C LEU A 196 9.51 12.57 3.21
N THR A 197 10.43 11.72 2.78
CA THR A 197 10.67 11.41 1.37
C THR A 197 9.98 10.12 0.92
N LYS A 198 9.27 9.44 1.83
CA LYS A 198 8.73 8.11 1.59
C LYS A 198 7.33 7.94 2.19
N GLN A 199 6.56 7.06 1.57
CA GLN A 199 5.37 6.45 2.17
C GLN A 199 5.52 4.92 2.11
N THR A 200 4.83 4.19 2.98
CA THR A 200 4.92 2.72 3.00
C THR A 200 3.56 2.06 2.82
N SER A 201 3.55 0.82 2.35
CA SER A 201 2.35 0.00 2.15
C SER A 201 2.70 -1.49 2.22
N LEU A 202 1.68 -2.35 2.08
CA LEU A 202 1.82 -3.80 2.01
C LEU A 202 1.17 -4.36 0.74
N GLU A 203 1.84 -5.32 0.11
CA GLU A 203 1.19 -6.25 -0.82
C GLU A 203 0.71 -7.50 -0.06
N LEU A 204 -0.48 -7.37 0.54
CA LEU A 204 -1.07 -8.38 1.44
C LEU A 204 -1.44 -9.70 0.74
N TYR A 205 -1.84 -9.61 -0.52
CA TYR A 205 -2.41 -10.76 -1.24
C TYR A 205 -1.43 -11.45 -2.18
N ALA A 206 -0.37 -10.76 -2.60
CA ALA A 206 0.63 -11.35 -3.49
C ALA A 206 1.41 -12.45 -2.76
N ARG A 207 1.55 -13.59 -3.43
CA ARG A 207 2.26 -14.80 -2.98
C ARG A 207 2.60 -15.67 -4.19
N PRO A 208 3.51 -16.65 -4.07
CA PRO A 208 3.62 -17.68 -5.08
C PRO A 208 2.24 -18.32 -5.27
N GLY A 209 1.80 -18.51 -6.51
CA GLY A 209 0.45 -19.02 -6.82
C GLY A 209 -0.69 -17.98 -6.80
N PHE A 210 -0.43 -16.70 -6.46
CA PHE A 210 -1.39 -15.63 -6.74
C PHE A 210 -0.70 -14.26 -6.75
N GLU A 211 -0.62 -13.64 -7.93
CA GLU A 211 0.03 -12.36 -8.12
C GLU A 211 -1.02 -11.26 -8.34
N THR A 212 -0.97 -10.23 -7.50
CA THR A 212 -1.85 -9.07 -7.70
C THR A 212 -1.39 -8.30 -8.94
N HIS A 213 -2.33 -7.64 -9.63
CA HIS A 213 -1.97 -6.82 -10.79
C HIS A 213 -1.04 -5.65 -10.37
N THR A 214 -1.23 -5.09 -9.17
CA THR A 214 -0.31 -4.10 -8.59
C THR A 214 1.10 -4.65 -8.38
N PHE A 215 1.24 -5.88 -7.87
CA PHE A 215 2.55 -6.54 -7.72
C PHE A 215 3.24 -6.74 -9.07
N LEU A 216 2.54 -7.32 -10.05
CA LEU A 216 3.06 -7.54 -11.39
C LEU A 216 3.53 -6.23 -12.05
N ASN A 217 2.71 -5.19 -11.97
CA ASN A 217 3.05 -3.87 -12.48
C ASN A 217 4.31 -3.34 -11.82
N GLN A 218 4.35 -3.25 -10.48
CA GLN A 218 5.50 -2.72 -9.74
C GLN A 218 6.80 -3.53 -9.94
N MET A 219 6.71 -4.85 -10.17
CA MET A 219 7.87 -5.68 -10.53
C MET A 219 8.46 -5.28 -11.88
N SER A 220 7.59 -5.02 -12.86
CA SER A 220 7.99 -4.73 -14.25
C SER A 220 8.34 -3.25 -14.49
N ASP A 221 7.56 -2.34 -13.92
CA ASP A 221 7.66 -0.89 -13.98
C ASP A 221 7.31 -0.31 -12.58
N PRO A 222 8.31 0.17 -11.83
CA PRO A 222 8.12 0.65 -10.47
C PRO A 222 7.58 2.10 -10.43
N GLY A 223 7.35 2.76 -11.57
CA GLY A 223 6.72 4.08 -11.63
C GLY A 223 5.26 3.99 -11.22
N VAL A 224 4.88 4.70 -10.14
CA VAL A 224 3.50 4.68 -9.63
C VAL A 224 3.00 6.07 -9.30
N THR A 225 1.69 6.24 -9.30
CA THR A 225 1.03 7.42 -8.75
C THR A 225 0.06 7.03 -7.64
N ILE A 226 0.02 7.81 -6.56
CA ILE A 226 -0.85 7.60 -5.41
C ILE A 226 -1.73 8.83 -5.26
N VAL A 227 -3.03 8.66 -5.44
CA VAL A 227 -4.01 9.73 -5.21
C VAL A 227 -4.67 9.53 -3.84
N PHE A 228 -4.82 10.61 -3.10
CA PHE A 228 -5.64 10.67 -1.90
C PHE A 228 -6.82 11.59 -2.16
N LEU A 229 -8.04 11.07 -2.08
CA LEU A 229 -9.26 11.86 -2.22
C LEU A 229 -9.90 12.02 -0.84
N ASP A 230 -9.76 13.22 -0.24
CA ASP A 230 -10.22 13.50 1.12
C ASP A 230 -10.68 14.96 1.29
N MET A 231 -11.85 15.26 0.70
CA MET A 231 -12.36 16.64 0.59
C MET A 231 -12.34 17.39 1.94
N PRO A 232 -11.79 18.62 1.99
CA PRO A 232 -11.40 19.46 0.85
C PRO A 232 -9.95 19.24 0.36
N LYS A 233 -9.20 18.29 0.93
CA LYS A 233 -7.80 18.04 0.57
C LYS A 233 -7.69 16.86 -0.40
N SER A 234 -6.87 17.02 -1.43
CA SER A 234 -6.59 15.95 -2.36
C SER A 234 -5.18 16.12 -2.87
N TYR A 235 -4.38 15.06 -2.79
CA TYR A 235 -2.99 15.10 -3.20
C TYR A 235 -2.69 13.91 -4.10
N GLU A 236 -1.75 14.11 -5.02
CA GLU A 236 -1.17 13.06 -5.84
C GLU A 236 0.34 13.01 -5.60
N LEU A 237 0.84 11.82 -5.30
CA LEU A 237 2.27 11.55 -5.17
C LEU A 237 2.70 10.69 -6.35
N ARG A 238 3.71 11.14 -7.11
CA ARG A 238 4.42 10.26 -8.04
C ARG A 238 5.63 9.69 -7.34
N CYS A 239 5.77 8.38 -7.43
CA CYS A 239 6.73 7.63 -6.64
C CYS A 239 7.42 6.56 -7.48
N ILE A 240 8.57 6.12 -6.98
CA ILE A 240 9.18 4.84 -7.36
C ILE A 240 8.84 3.83 -6.26
N ALA A 241 8.17 2.74 -6.63
CA ALA A 241 7.81 1.66 -5.72
C ALA A 241 8.96 0.66 -5.57
N GLN A 242 9.54 0.57 -4.39
CA GLN A 242 10.49 -0.47 -3.99
C GLN A 242 9.76 -1.55 -3.19
N MET A 243 9.87 -2.81 -3.60
CA MET A 243 9.25 -3.94 -2.91
C MET A 243 10.29 -4.82 -2.21
N LEU A 244 10.01 -5.16 -0.95
CA LEU A 244 10.87 -5.96 -0.09
C LEU A 244 10.11 -7.22 0.34
N HIS A 245 10.58 -8.38 -0.10
CA HIS A 245 10.05 -9.66 0.39
C HIS A 245 10.68 -9.99 1.76
N PRO A 246 9.89 -10.28 2.81
CA PRO A 246 10.40 -10.52 4.16
C PRO A 246 11.35 -11.72 4.28
N GLU A 247 11.23 -12.70 3.38
CA GLU A 247 12.10 -13.89 3.34
C GLU A 247 13.28 -13.77 2.36
N ASN A 248 13.48 -12.63 1.70
CA ASN A 248 14.59 -12.46 0.78
C ASN A 248 15.93 -12.45 1.55
N PRO A 249 16.84 -13.42 1.31
CA PRO A 249 18.09 -13.54 2.08
C PRO A 249 19.10 -12.43 1.76
N ASN A 250 18.92 -11.74 0.63
CA ASN A 250 19.83 -10.71 0.13
C ASN A 250 19.49 -9.30 0.62
N LEU A 251 18.45 -9.14 1.43
CA LEU A 251 18.13 -7.84 2.04
C LEU A 251 19.27 -7.39 2.96
N THR A 252 19.58 -6.10 2.91
CA THR A 252 20.42 -5.44 3.91
C THR A 252 19.76 -5.47 5.28
N ASP A 253 20.54 -5.25 6.34
CA ASP A 253 20.00 -5.19 7.70
C ASP A 253 18.99 -4.05 7.90
N TYR A 254 19.17 -2.95 7.15
CA TYR A 254 18.20 -1.86 7.13
C TYR A 254 16.90 -2.30 6.45
N GLU A 255 16.95 -2.90 5.26
CA GLU A 255 15.76 -3.36 4.55
C GLU A 255 14.97 -4.41 5.32
N LYS A 256 15.66 -5.32 6.04
CA LYS A 256 15.02 -6.28 6.96
C LYS A 256 14.24 -5.56 8.06
N GLN A 257 14.83 -4.56 8.70
CA GLN A 257 14.16 -3.76 9.72
C GLN A 257 12.98 -2.98 9.15
N VAL A 258 13.09 -2.46 7.92
CA VAL A 258 12.00 -1.74 7.25
C VAL A 258 10.81 -2.66 6.99
N VAL A 259 11.01 -3.82 6.37
CA VAL A 259 9.91 -4.75 6.09
C VAL A 259 9.30 -5.33 7.38
N GLU A 260 10.12 -5.56 8.41
CA GLU A 260 9.65 -5.95 9.74
C GLU A 260 8.75 -4.86 10.34
N TYR A 261 9.20 -3.59 10.35
CA TYR A 261 8.44 -2.47 10.88
C TYR A 261 7.12 -2.26 10.14
N ILE A 262 7.10 -2.31 8.81
CA ILE A 262 5.87 -2.09 8.02
C ILE A 262 4.82 -3.16 8.36
N ASN A 263 5.24 -4.43 8.49
CA ASN A 263 4.35 -5.50 8.95
C ASN A 263 3.93 -5.29 10.40
N MET A 264 4.87 -4.91 11.28
CA MET A 264 4.61 -4.71 12.70
C MET A 264 3.57 -3.62 12.95
N VAL A 265 3.66 -2.46 12.30
CA VAL A 265 2.69 -1.37 12.50
C VAL A 265 1.29 -1.74 11.99
N HIS A 266 1.19 -2.49 10.89
CA HIS A 266 -0.08 -3.01 10.38
C HIS A 266 -0.71 -3.98 11.38
N ASP A 267 0.05 -5.00 11.80
CA ASP A 267 -0.43 -6.05 12.69
C ASP A 267 -0.65 -5.53 14.12
N TYR A 268 0.04 -4.47 14.52
CA TYR A 268 -0.17 -3.82 15.81
C TYR A 268 -1.59 -3.29 15.94
N PHE A 269 -2.18 -2.78 14.85
CA PHE A 269 -3.56 -2.31 14.78
C PHE A 269 -4.56 -3.43 14.48
N HIS A 270 -4.27 -4.29 13.49
CA HIS A 270 -5.22 -5.30 13.00
C HIS A 270 -5.15 -6.67 13.70
N GLY A 271 -4.16 -6.86 14.57
CA GLY A 271 -3.80 -8.18 15.10
C GLY A 271 -2.82 -8.90 14.18
N LYS A 272 -2.20 -9.96 14.71
CA LYS A 272 -1.16 -10.72 14.03
C LYS A 272 -1.68 -11.35 12.73
N ALA A 273 -1.06 -11.00 11.60
CA ALA A 273 -1.35 -11.60 10.31
C ALA A 273 -0.89 -13.07 10.28
N PRO A 274 -1.52 -13.91 9.42
CA PRO A 274 -1.12 -15.32 9.29
C PRO A 274 0.29 -15.49 8.71
N ARG A 275 0.81 -14.46 8.04
CA ARG A 275 2.15 -14.40 7.46
C ARG A 275 2.62 -12.95 7.35
N PRO A 276 3.93 -12.69 7.35
CA PRO A 276 4.46 -11.42 6.88
C PRO A 276 4.10 -11.18 5.41
N ALA A 277 3.66 -9.97 5.09
CA ALA A 277 3.41 -9.51 3.74
C ALA A 277 4.65 -8.81 3.16
N ILE A 278 4.62 -8.63 1.84
CA ILE A 278 5.63 -7.86 1.11
C ILE A 278 5.52 -6.40 1.52
N GLY A 279 6.64 -5.83 1.97
CA GLY A 279 6.74 -4.40 2.25
C GLY A 279 6.89 -3.62 0.96
N VAL A 280 6.16 -2.50 0.84
CA VAL A 280 6.28 -1.57 -0.29
C VAL A 280 6.71 -0.22 0.27
N ILE A 281 7.77 0.35 -0.32
CA ILE A 281 8.23 1.71 -0.05
C ILE A 281 7.99 2.53 -1.30
N TYR A 282 7.18 3.59 -1.18
CA TYR A 282 6.95 4.57 -2.22
C TYR A 282 7.89 5.75 -2.00
N HIS A 283 8.99 5.78 -2.75
CA HIS A 283 9.95 6.87 -2.75
C HIS A 283 9.40 8.05 -3.54
N VAL A 284 9.12 9.18 -2.87
CA VAL A 284 8.40 10.32 -3.45
C VAL A 284 9.34 11.12 -4.36
N VAL A 285 8.96 11.28 -5.63
CA VAL A 285 9.75 12.02 -6.63
C VAL A 285 9.06 13.29 -7.09
N GLN A 286 7.72 13.32 -7.07
CA GLN A 286 6.93 14.52 -7.34
C GLN A 286 5.65 14.54 -6.50
N VAL A 287 5.19 15.75 -6.17
CA VAL A 287 3.95 15.98 -5.42
C VAL A 287 3.08 16.97 -6.18
N PHE A 288 1.80 16.65 -6.28
CA PHE A 288 0.77 17.46 -6.93
C PHE A 288 -0.36 17.75 -5.96
N ASP A 289 -0.84 18.99 -5.96
CA ASP A 289 -2.03 19.37 -5.19
C ASP A 289 -3.28 19.26 -6.09
N ASN A 290 -4.20 18.37 -5.72
CA ASN A 290 -5.48 18.17 -6.38
C ASN A 290 -6.65 18.79 -5.59
N SER A 291 -6.37 19.52 -4.51
CA SER A 291 -7.37 20.05 -3.58
C SER A 291 -8.28 21.09 -4.25
N PRO A 292 -9.61 20.89 -4.30
CA PRO A 292 -10.50 21.89 -4.86
C PRO A 292 -10.60 23.16 -3.99
N PRO A 293 -10.92 24.32 -4.58
CA PRO A 293 -11.14 24.56 -6.01
C PRO A 293 -9.85 24.91 -6.78
N ARG A 294 -8.68 25.00 -6.12
CA ARG A 294 -7.47 25.66 -6.67
C ARG A 294 -6.32 24.73 -7.02
N GLY A 295 -6.26 23.52 -6.48
CA GLY A 295 -5.15 22.58 -6.67
C GLY A 295 -4.94 22.22 -8.13
N ALA A 296 -6.04 21.95 -8.87
CA ALA A 296 -6.04 21.73 -10.32
C ALA A 296 -4.99 20.72 -10.85
N GLY A 297 -4.45 19.86 -9.99
CA GLY A 297 -3.38 18.93 -10.33
C GLY A 297 -2.07 19.59 -10.71
N ARG A 298 -1.73 20.71 -10.06
CA ARG A 298 -0.44 21.38 -10.26
C ARG A 298 0.65 20.71 -9.45
N ARG A 299 1.82 20.54 -10.06
CA ARG A 299 3.01 20.06 -9.35
C ARG A 299 3.48 21.13 -8.37
N VAL A 300 3.50 20.77 -7.09
CA VAL A 300 3.95 21.64 -5.99
C VAL A 300 5.39 21.34 -5.58
N VAL A 301 5.86 20.09 -5.76
CA VAL A 301 7.25 19.70 -5.46
C VAL A 301 7.78 18.72 -6.52
N PRO A 302 8.95 18.98 -7.12
CA PRO A 302 9.56 20.31 -7.21
C PRO A 302 8.61 21.26 -7.95
N PRO A 303 8.58 22.57 -7.62
CA PRO A 303 7.67 23.51 -8.26
C PRO A 303 7.87 23.47 -9.78
N TYR A 304 6.76 23.49 -10.53
CA TYR A 304 6.84 23.65 -11.97
C TYR A 304 7.42 25.05 -12.25
N ALA A 305 8.56 25.11 -12.93
CA ALA A 305 9.07 26.38 -13.45
C ALA A 305 8.10 26.82 -14.55
N GLU A 306 7.35 27.90 -14.32
CA GLU A 306 6.68 28.59 -15.41
C GLU A 306 7.79 29.21 -16.29
N GLU A 307 7.93 28.75 -17.53
CA GLU A 307 8.73 29.43 -18.56
C GLU A 307 8.08 30.76 -18.96
#